data_AF-A0A2N3Y9M6-F1
#
_entry.id   AF-A0A2N3Y9M6-F1
#
_cell.length_a   1.000
_cell.length_b   1.000
_cell.length_c   1.000
_cell.angle_alpha   90.00
_cell.angle_beta   90.00
_cell.angle_gamma   90.00
#
_symmetry.space_group_name_H-M   'P 1'
#
loop_
_entity.id
_entity.type
_entity.pdbx_description
1 polymer ?
#
loop_
_entity_poly.entity_id
_entity_poly.type
_entity_poly.pdbx_seq_one_letter_code
_entity_poly.pdbx_strand_id
1 'polypeptide(L)'
;MTTPAPPPPPVPGGAGQTITVNKDNVLEVRKIILSAAEDAQFKLFSLAHNLAVGAPAYDEISATAAAVWTANLLGNPDSHYARLMQYVDNVFELGRQLEDAAKQYGFTDDEIVASFQLQQNQV
;
A
#
# COMPACT_ATOMS: atom_id res chain seq x y z
N MET A 1 -20.00 27.15 -10.83
CA MET A 1 -19.68 26.06 -9.89
C MET A 1 -18.16 26.02 -9.77
N THR A 2 -17.62 26.20 -8.58
CA THR A 2 -16.16 26.18 -8.37
C THR A 2 -15.71 24.74 -8.20
N THR A 3 -14.81 24.27 -9.06
CA THR A 3 -14.16 22.97 -8.93
C THR A 3 -13.52 22.86 -7.54
N PRO A 4 -13.81 21.81 -6.74
CA PRO A 4 -13.13 21.61 -5.46
C PRO A 4 -11.63 21.45 -5.70
N ALA A 5 -10.81 22.06 -4.83
CA ALA A 5 -9.37 21.89 -4.89
C ALA A 5 -8.99 20.40 -4.76
N PRO A 6 -7.94 19.93 -5.46
CA PRO A 6 -7.43 18.58 -5.27
C PRO A 6 -7.09 18.36 -3.79
N PRO A 7 -7.37 17.19 -3.21
CA PRO A 7 -6.93 16.90 -1.85
C PRO A 7 -5.41 17.07 -1.77
N PRO A 8 -4.88 17.64 -0.67
CA PRO A 8 -3.45 17.78 -0.50
C PRO A 8 -2.77 16.41 -0.62
N PRO A 9 -1.56 16.33 -1.19
CA PRO A 9 -0.83 15.07 -1.27
C PRO A 9 -0.70 14.47 0.12
N PRO A 10 -0.83 13.13 0.27
CA PRO A 10 -0.63 12.48 1.56
C PRO A 10 0.73 12.87 2.12
N VAL A 11 0.74 13.51 3.28
CA VAL A 11 1.98 13.79 4.01
C VAL A 11 2.50 12.45 4.54
N PRO A 12 3.74 12.04 4.24
CA PRO A 12 4.26 10.75 4.70
C PRO A 12 4.18 10.62 6.22
N GLY A 13 3.51 9.57 6.71
CA GLY A 13 3.36 9.26 8.16
C GLY A 13 2.22 10.02 8.86
N GLY A 14 0.96 9.71 8.53
CA GLY A 14 -0.24 10.41 9.01
C GLY A 14 -0.11 10.98 10.43
N ALA A 15 -0.33 12.29 10.55
CA ALA A 15 -0.32 13.11 11.76
C ALA A 15 0.51 12.54 12.93
N GLY A 16 1.83 12.75 12.89
CA GLY A 16 2.57 13.14 14.09
C GLY A 16 3.64 12.20 14.62
N GLN A 17 4.06 11.15 13.91
CA GLN A 17 5.28 10.43 14.28
C GLN A 17 6.33 10.54 13.19
N THR A 18 7.27 11.48 13.39
CA THR A 18 8.54 11.48 12.67
C THR A 18 9.33 10.26 13.12
N ILE A 19 9.44 9.25 12.26
CA ILE A 19 10.32 8.12 12.48
C ILE A 19 11.73 8.56 12.09
N THR A 20 12.60 8.77 13.06
CA THR A 20 14.03 9.01 12.80
C THR A 20 14.71 7.67 12.55
N VAL A 21 15.11 7.45 11.30
CA VAL A 21 15.86 6.26 10.90
C VAL A 21 17.36 6.50 11.12
N ASN A 22 18.04 5.54 11.74
CA ASN A 22 19.47 5.52 11.96
C ASN A 22 20.03 4.09 11.76
N LYS A 23 21.35 3.94 11.89
CA LYS A 23 22.03 2.64 11.72
C LYS A 23 21.47 1.54 12.62
N ASP A 24 21.04 1.87 13.83
CA ASP A 24 20.62 0.88 14.82
C ASP A 24 19.21 0.34 14.54
N ASN A 25 18.35 1.14 13.88
CA ASN A 25 16.93 0.80 13.67
C ASN A 25 16.53 0.59 12.21
N VAL A 26 17.39 0.90 11.23
CA VAL A 26 17.03 0.89 9.79
C VAL A 26 16.45 -0.45 9.32
N LEU A 27 17.02 -1.57 9.76
CA LEU A 27 16.55 -2.91 9.38
C LEU A 27 15.20 -3.24 10.01
N GLU A 28 15.00 -2.85 11.27
CA GLU A 28 13.73 -3.05 11.97
C GLU A 28 12.60 -2.21 11.35
N VAL A 29 12.85 -0.92 11.11
CA VAL A 29 11.88 -0.01 10.49
C VAL A 29 11.52 -0.50 9.09
N ARG A 30 12.52 -0.92 8.29
CA ARG A 30 12.30 -1.51 6.97
C ARG A 30 11.38 -2.72 7.05
N LYS A 31 11.64 -3.63 7.98
CA LYS A 31 10.82 -4.84 8.15
C LYS A 31 9.38 -4.51 8.50
N ILE A 32 9.14 -3.60 9.45
CA ILE A 32 7.79 -3.18 9.84
C ILE A 32 7.03 -2.61 8.63
N ILE A 33 7.69 -1.76 7.85
CA ILE A 33 7.11 -1.14 6.65
C ILE A 33 6.75 -2.19 5.60
N LEU A 34 7.66 -3.12 5.31
CA LEU A 34 7.40 -4.19 4.34
C LEU A 34 6.28 -5.13 4.80
N SER A 35 6.27 -5.51 6.09
CA SER A 35 5.21 -6.35 6.66
C SER A 35 3.84 -5.67 6.56
N ALA A 36 3.78 -4.36 6.84
CA ALA A 36 2.56 -3.58 6.70
C ALA A 36 2.11 -3.47 5.24
N ALA A 37 3.04 -3.35 4.29
CA ALA A 37 2.73 -3.32 2.86
C ALA A 37 2.19 -4.68 2.37
N GLU A 38 2.78 -5.79 2.79
CA GLU A 38 2.32 -7.15 2.49
C GLU A 38 0.91 -7.40 3.06
N ASP A 39 0.69 -7.05 4.32
CA ASP A 39 -0.62 -7.13 4.96
C ASP A 39 -1.69 -6.32 4.22
N ALA A 40 -1.33 -5.09 3.80
CA ALA A 40 -2.23 -4.23 3.05
C ALA A 40 -2.52 -4.79 1.66
N GLN A 41 -1.51 -5.31 0.96
CA GLN A 41 -1.66 -5.95 -0.34
C GLN A 41 -2.61 -7.15 -0.26
N PHE A 42 -2.39 -8.03 0.73
CA PHE A 42 -3.21 -9.21 0.94
C PHE A 42 -4.67 -8.85 1.25
N LYS A 43 -4.89 -7.85 2.12
CA LYS A 43 -6.23 -7.35 2.44
C LYS A 43 -6.92 -6.77 1.21
N LEU A 44 -6.22 -5.96 0.40
CA LEU A 44 -6.77 -5.41 -0.83
C LEU A 44 -7.16 -6.51 -1.81
N PHE A 45 -6.26 -7.47 -2.05
CA PHE A 45 -6.53 -8.60 -2.95
C PHE A 45 -7.77 -9.40 -2.51
N SER A 46 -7.88 -9.67 -1.20
CA SER A 46 -9.02 -10.38 -0.62
C SER A 46 -10.33 -9.60 -0.70
N LEU A 47 -10.27 -8.26 -0.66
CA LEU A 47 -11.43 -7.38 -0.78
C LEU A 47 -11.85 -7.10 -2.23
N ALA A 48 -10.96 -7.33 -3.21
CA ALA A 48 -11.21 -6.98 -4.60
C ALA A 48 -12.53 -7.54 -5.13
N HIS A 49 -12.85 -8.81 -4.83
CA HIS A 49 -14.11 -9.41 -5.25
C HIS A 49 -15.34 -8.75 -4.59
N ASN A 50 -15.22 -8.36 -3.32
CA ASN A 50 -16.31 -7.77 -2.54
C ASN A 50 -16.61 -6.31 -2.91
N LEU A 51 -15.75 -5.68 -3.71
CA LEU A 51 -15.95 -4.31 -4.20
C LEU A 51 -16.83 -4.26 -5.46
N ALA A 52 -17.12 -5.39 -6.10
CA ALA A 52 -18.02 -5.43 -7.24
C ALA A 52 -19.47 -5.24 -6.79
N VAL A 53 -20.18 -4.32 -7.44
CA VAL A 53 -21.58 -4.01 -7.11
C VAL A 53 -22.49 -4.74 -8.09
N GLY A 54 -23.39 -5.56 -7.57
CA GLY A 54 -24.45 -6.20 -8.35
C GLY A 54 -25.60 -5.23 -8.66
N ALA A 55 -26.26 -5.42 -9.80
CA ALA A 55 -27.45 -4.64 -10.14
C ALA A 55 -28.60 -4.94 -9.15
N PRO A 56 -29.22 -3.92 -8.54
CA PRO A 56 -30.29 -4.13 -7.56
C PRO A 56 -31.62 -4.60 -8.19
N ALA A 57 -31.79 -4.40 -9.49
CA ALA A 57 -32.94 -4.87 -10.27
C ALA A 57 -32.55 -5.14 -11.73
N TYR A 58 -33.45 -5.75 -12.50
CA TYR A 58 -33.25 -6.15 -13.90
C TYR A 58 -33.58 -5.07 -14.93
N ASP A 59 -33.67 -3.81 -14.52
CA ASP A 59 -33.86 -2.67 -15.42
C ASP A 59 -32.53 -2.07 -15.88
N GLU A 60 -32.59 -1.32 -16.98
CA GLU A 60 -31.42 -0.71 -17.62
C GLU A 60 -30.68 0.27 -16.70
N ILE A 61 -31.40 1.00 -15.84
CA ILE A 61 -30.80 1.97 -14.93
C ILE A 61 -30.00 1.24 -13.86
N SER A 62 -30.58 0.20 -13.25
CA SER A 62 -29.90 -0.64 -12.27
C SER A 62 -28.66 -1.32 -12.82
N ALA A 63 -28.74 -1.87 -14.04
CA ALA A 63 -27.60 -2.50 -14.70
C ALA A 63 -26.47 -1.49 -15.01
N THR A 64 -26.84 -0.32 -15.56
CA THR A 64 -25.89 0.74 -15.89
C THR A 64 -25.21 1.30 -14.65
N ALA A 65 -25.97 1.56 -13.59
CA ALA A 65 -25.43 2.09 -12.33
C ALA A 65 -24.42 1.12 -11.70
N ALA A 66 -24.76 -0.18 -11.63
CA ALA A 66 -23.86 -1.21 -11.10
C ALA A 66 -22.57 -1.36 -11.91
N ALA A 67 -22.66 -1.30 -13.25
CA ALA A 67 -21.50 -1.35 -14.13
C ALA A 67 -20.56 -0.15 -13.91
N VAL A 68 -21.12 1.08 -13.85
CA VAL A 68 -20.35 2.30 -13.61
C VAL A 68 -19.70 2.29 -12.22
N TRP A 69 -20.42 1.85 -11.18
CA TRP A 69 -19.84 1.75 -9.84
C TRP A 69 -18.68 0.76 -9.79
N THR A 70 -18.89 -0.44 -10.35
CA THR A 70 -17.85 -1.48 -10.39
C THR A 70 -16.63 -1.01 -11.17
N ALA A 71 -16.81 -0.29 -12.28
CA ALA A 71 -15.72 0.31 -13.03
C ALA A 71 -14.93 1.33 -12.19
N ASN A 72 -15.59 2.23 -11.47
CA ASN A 72 -14.91 3.22 -10.62
C ASN A 72 -14.21 2.59 -9.39
N LEU A 73 -14.75 1.50 -8.84
CA LEU A 73 -14.17 0.82 -7.68
C LEU A 73 -13.00 -0.08 -8.05
N LEU A 74 -13.09 -0.80 -9.17
CA LEU A 74 -12.17 -1.87 -9.56
C LEU A 74 -11.68 -1.81 -11.00
N GLY A 75 -12.58 -1.56 -11.95
CA GLY A 75 -12.32 -1.86 -13.36
C GLY A 75 -11.48 -0.84 -14.12
N ASN A 76 -11.55 0.44 -13.73
CA ASN A 76 -10.84 1.50 -14.42
C ASN A 76 -9.36 1.56 -13.99
N PRO A 77 -8.45 2.02 -14.88
CA PRO A 77 -7.04 2.22 -14.54
C PRO A 77 -6.81 3.16 -13.36
N ASP A 78 -7.70 4.14 -13.16
CA ASP A 78 -7.65 5.12 -12.07
C ASP A 78 -8.66 4.82 -10.94
N SER A 79 -9.17 3.57 -10.89
CA SER A 79 -10.12 3.11 -9.88
C SER A 79 -9.58 3.24 -8.46
N HIS A 80 -10.49 3.22 -7.48
CA HIS A 80 -10.10 3.27 -6.07
C HIS A 80 -9.17 2.13 -5.68
N TYR A 81 -9.42 0.91 -6.17
CA TYR A 81 -8.54 -0.24 -5.96
C TYR A 81 -7.15 0.01 -6.55
N ALA A 82 -7.06 0.49 -7.79
CA ALA A 82 -5.78 0.79 -8.44
C ALA A 82 -4.96 1.83 -7.66
N ARG A 83 -5.61 2.88 -7.15
CA ARG A 83 -4.95 3.90 -6.31
C ARG A 83 -4.45 3.33 -4.99
N LEU A 84 -5.22 2.46 -4.34
CA LEU A 84 -4.80 1.81 -3.10
C LEU A 84 -3.61 0.86 -3.33
N MET A 85 -3.62 0.10 -4.43
CA MET A 85 -2.47 -0.72 -4.83
C MET A 85 -1.24 0.14 -5.08
N GLN A 86 -1.38 1.28 -5.76
CA GLN A 86 -0.28 2.22 -5.97
C GLN A 86 0.28 2.77 -4.64
N TYR A 87 -0.56 3.03 -3.65
CA TYR A 87 -0.07 3.41 -2.32
C TYR A 87 0.71 2.29 -1.65
N VAL A 88 0.26 1.04 -1.76
CA VAL A 88 1.01 -0.12 -1.28
C VAL A 88 2.37 -0.23 -1.97
N ASP A 89 2.42 -0.05 -3.29
CA ASP A 89 3.67 -0.06 -4.07
C ASP A 89 4.65 1.03 -3.60
N ASN A 90 4.14 2.22 -3.29
CA ASN A 90 4.96 3.31 -2.73
C ASN A 90 5.54 2.95 -1.35
N VAL A 91 4.80 2.19 -0.53
CA VAL A 91 5.31 1.70 0.77
C VAL A 91 6.38 0.63 0.57
N PHE A 92 6.23 -0.26 -0.42
CA PHE A 92 7.31 -1.18 -0.81
C PHE A 92 8.56 -0.45 -1.29
N GLU A 93 8.40 0.62 -2.07
CA GLU A 93 9.50 1.48 -2.51
C GLU A 93 10.23 2.11 -1.30
N LEU A 94 9.49 2.58 -0.30
CA LEU A 94 10.09 3.07 0.94
C LEU A 94 10.94 1.99 1.64
N GLY A 95 10.46 0.75 1.68
CA GLY A 95 11.24 -0.38 2.21
C GLY A 95 12.55 -0.61 1.43
N ARG A 96 12.53 -0.45 0.11
CA ARG A 96 13.75 -0.52 -0.74
C ARG A 96 14.72 0.63 -0.46
N GLN A 97 14.22 1.85 -0.30
CA GLN A 97 15.06 3.00 0.08
C GLN A 97 15.74 2.82 1.44
N LEU A 98 15.06 2.18 2.41
CA LEU A 98 15.65 1.86 3.70
C LEU A 98 16.73 0.78 3.59
N GLU A 99 16.62 -0.14 2.63
CA GLU A 99 17.68 -1.09 2.33
C GLU A 99 18.95 -0.38 1.85
N ASP A 100 18.79 0.55 0.91
CA ASP A 100 19.90 1.33 0.37
C ASP A 100 20.55 2.19 1.47
N ALA A 101 19.75 2.74 2.38
CA ALA A 101 20.25 3.44 3.56
C ALA A 101 21.04 2.50 4.51
N ALA A 102 20.57 1.27 4.72
CA ALA A 102 21.30 0.28 5.51
C ALA A 102 22.68 -0.05 4.87
N LYS A 103 22.74 -0.20 3.55
CA LYS A 103 24.01 -0.39 2.82
C LYS A 103 24.96 0.79 3.03
N GLN A 104 24.44 2.02 3.01
CA GLN A 104 25.24 3.23 3.30
C GLN A 104 25.76 3.26 4.75
N TYR A 105 25.04 2.66 5.70
CA TYR A 105 25.52 2.50 7.08
C TYR A 105 26.53 1.35 7.26
N GLY A 106 26.82 0.61 6.19
CA GLY A 106 27.81 -0.47 6.17
C GLY A 106 27.25 -1.84 6.52
N PHE A 107 25.93 -2.04 6.46
CA PHE A 107 25.36 -3.39 6.47
C PHE A 107 25.67 -4.10 5.16
N THR A 108 26.08 -5.36 5.27
CA THR A 108 26.28 -6.27 4.14
C THR A 108 24.95 -6.84 3.64
N ASP A 109 24.93 -7.32 2.39
CA ASP A 109 23.76 -8.01 1.85
C ASP A 109 23.39 -9.24 2.70
N ASP A 110 24.38 -9.95 3.25
CA ASP A 110 24.16 -11.11 4.13
C ASP A 110 23.49 -10.71 5.45
N GLU A 111 23.88 -9.59 6.07
CA GLU A 111 23.23 -9.08 7.29
C GLU A 111 21.81 -8.62 7.02
N ILE A 112 21.59 -7.99 5.86
CA ILE A 112 20.26 -7.60 5.40
C ILE A 112 19.40 -8.86 5.19
N VAL A 113 19.90 -9.87 4.47
CA VAL A 113 19.21 -11.15 4.23
C VAL A 113 18.93 -11.89 5.55
N ALA A 114 19.91 -11.97 6.44
CA ALA A 114 19.76 -12.63 7.74
C ALA A 114 18.68 -11.95 8.60
N SER A 115 18.53 -10.62 8.49
CA SER A 115 17.46 -9.88 9.18
C SER A 115 16.06 -10.35 8.78
N PHE A 116 15.87 -10.86 7.55
CA PHE A 116 14.60 -11.47 7.13
C PHE A 116 14.42 -12.90 7.68
N GLN A 117 15.49 -13.71 7.71
CA GLN A 117 15.42 -15.13 8.09
C GLN A 117 15.19 -15.33 9.59
N LEU A 118 15.85 -14.52 10.43
CA LEU A 118 15.70 -14.57 11.90
C LEU A 118 14.25 -14.35 12.35
N GLN A 119 13.41 -13.80 11.48
CA GLN A 119 12.03 -13.40 11.79
C GLN A 119 10.97 -14.32 11.17
N GLN A 120 11.27 -15.10 10.12
CA GLN A 120 10.39 -16.19 9.67
C GLN A 120 10.26 -17.31 10.72
N ASN A 121 11.27 -17.48 11.58
CA ASN A 121 11.27 -18.49 12.65
C ASN A 121 10.58 -18.03 13.95
N GLN A 122 9.97 -16.83 13.99
CA GLN A 122 9.28 -16.30 15.17
C GLN A 122 7.76 -16.13 14.99
N VAL A 123 7.19 -16.74 13.94
CA VAL A 123 5.75 -16.83 13.69
C VAL A 123 5.27 -18.27 13.74
#